data_AF-A0A3M7L310-F1
#
_entry.id   AF-A0A3M7L310-F1
#
_cell.length_a   1.000
_cell.length_b   1.000
_cell.length_c   1.000
_cell.angle_alpha   90.00
_cell.angle_beta   90.00
_cell.angle_gamma   90.00
#
_symmetry.space_group_name_H-M   'P 1'
#
loop_
_entity.id
_entity.type
_entity.pdbx_description
1 polymer ?
#
loop_
_entity_poly.entity_id
_entity_poly.type
_entity_poly.pdbx_seq_one_letter_code
_entity_poly.pdbx_strand_id
1 'polypeptide(L)'
;MELNEAVFRDKLRTLNSSSASIEGTSTWVCYHRAHAQRVAVVWEEVFSKADQPKRLALVYLASDIIQNSRRKGPEFASEFLKVAPRALRHMLARADAATAGRVRRVIGVWRDRKVFGSAAGRALDELLDDAAGLAVLAPRLPMQE
;
A
#
# COMPACT_ATOMS: atom_id res chain seq x y z
N MET A 1 6.79 -2.11 25.10
CA MET A 1 7.22 -0.82 24.51
C MET A 1 6.02 -0.21 23.83
N GLU A 2 5.68 1.02 24.19
CA GLU A 2 4.60 1.77 23.56
C GLU A 2 5.02 2.22 22.15
N LEU A 3 4.09 2.17 21.19
CA LEU A 3 4.32 2.75 19.87
C LEU A 3 4.36 4.29 20.01
N ASN A 4 5.54 4.89 19.90
CA ASN A 4 5.64 6.34 19.81
C ASN A 4 5.19 6.83 18.42
N GLU A 5 3.96 7.33 18.35
CA GLU A 5 3.37 7.80 17.10
C GLU A 5 4.10 8.97 16.46
N ALA A 6 4.70 9.86 17.25
CA ALA A 6 5.44 11.00 16.71
C ALA A 6 6.67 10.51 15.92
N VAL A 7 7.40 9.54 16.50
CA VAL A 7 8.53 8.87 15.83
C VAL A 7 8.07 8.12 14.60
N PHE A 8 6.93 7.42 14.67
CA PHE A 8 6.40 6.71 13.51
C PHE A 8 6.01 7.66 12.38
N ARG A 9 5.31 8.77 12.68
CA ARG A 9 4.96 9.80 11.70
C ARG A 9 6.21 10.43 11.08
N ASP A 10 7.25 10.68 11.87
CA ASP A 10 8.51 11.22 11.36
C ASP A 10 9.21 10.24 10.40
N LYS A 11 9.25 8.95 10.75
CA LYS A 11 9.72 7.88 9.86
C LYS A 11 8.93 7.83 8.55
N LEU A 12 7.60 7.94 8.61
CA LEU A 12 6.78 7.98 7.39
C LEU A 12 7.04 9.26 6.56
N ARG A 13 7.30 10.40 7.20
CA ARG A 13 7.66 11.66 6.53
C ARG A 13 9.04 11.63 5.88
N THR A 14 9.99 10.88 6.41
CA THR A 14 11.33 10.73 5.84
C THR A 14 11.46 9.53 4.89
N LEU A 15 10.48 8.62 4.90
CA LEU A 15 10.43 7.42 4.04
C LEU A 15 10.59 7.74 2.55
N ASN A 16 11.40 6.97 1.85
CA ASN A 16 11.54 7.06 0.40
C ASN A 16 11.38 5.68 -0.27
N SER A 17 11.47 5.65 -1.60
CA SER A 17 11.29 4.44 -2.41
C SER A 17 12.45 3.45 -2.32
N SER A 18 13.53 3.76 -1.60
CA SER A 18 14.72 2.91 -1.50
C SER A 18 14.47 1.74 -0.55
N SER A 19 14.93 0.56 -0.93
CA SER A 19 14.75 -0.68 -0.14
C SER A 19 15.23 -0.54 1.30
N ALA A 20 16.38 0.11 1.54
CA ALA A 20 16.90 0.33 2.89
C ALA A 20 15.98 1.18 3.79
N SER A 21 15.33 2.22 3.23
CA SER A 21 14.40 3.07 3.98
C SER A 21 13.12 2.32 4.33
N ILE A 22 12.63 1.52 3.38
CA ILE A 22 11.44 0.68 3.53
C ILE A 22 11.68 -0.42 4.56
N GLU A 23 12.77 -1.20 4.41
CA GLU A 23 13.09 -2.33 5.29
C GLU A 23 13.40 -1.89 6.72
N GLY A 24 14.13 -0.78 6.89
CA GLY A 24 14.39 -0.23 8.22
C GLY A 24 13.11 0.20 8.93
N THR A 25 12.18 0.80 8.20
CA THR A 25 10.89 1.24 8.76
C THR A 25 9.96 0.07 9.02
N SER A 26 9.87 -0.88 8.10
CA SER A 26 9.00 -2.07 8.23
C SER A 26 9.43 -2.97 9.38
N THR A 27 10.75 -3.15 9.56
CA THR A 27 11.33 -3.91 10.66
C THR A 27 10.94 -3.28 11.98
N TRP A 28 11.12 -1.96 12.12
CA TRP A 28 10.72 -1.22 13.32
C TRP A 28 9.21 -1.34 13.62
N VAL A 29 8.37 -1.24 12.59
CA VAL A 29 6.92 -1.43 12.73
C VAL A 29 6.57 -2.86 13.15
N CYS A 30 7.22 -3.87 12.58
CA CYS A 30 6.99 -5.28 12.88
C CYS A 30 7.33 -5.65 14.34
N TYR A 31 8.26 -4.92 14.98
CA TYR A 31 8.50 -5.04 16.43
C TYR A 31 7.31 -4.55 17.28
N HIS A 32 6.54 -3.57 16.79
CA HIS A 32 5.40 -2.97 17.49
C HIS A 32 4.05 -3.58 17.05
N ARG A 33 4.04 -4.88 16.71
CA ARG A 33 2.85 -5.58 16.16
C ARG A 33 1.58 -5.47 17.02
N ALA A 34 1.73 -5.38 18.34
CA ALA A 34 0.61 -5.19 19.26
C ALA A 34 -0.20 -3.91 18.96
N HIS A 35 0.39 -2.97 18.22
CA HIS A 35 -0.22 -1.71 17.82
C HIS A 35 -0.54 -1.66 16.31
N ALA A 36 -0.73 -2.82 15.65
CA ALA A 36 -1.01 -2.90 14.22
C ALA A 36 -2.19 -2.02 13.77
N GLN A 37 -3.24 -1.93 14.58
CA GLN A 37 -4.38 -1.03 14.32
C GLN A 37 -3.92 0.43 14.26
N ARG A 38 -3.13 0.88 15.24
CA ARG A 38 -2.66 2.26 15.29
C ARG A 38 -1.70 2.58 14.15
N VAL A 39 -0.85 1.62 13.78
CA VAL A 39 0.03 1.71 12.61
C VAL A 39 -0.78 1.94 11.34
N ALA A 40 -1.84 1.15 11.11
CA ALA A 40 -2.70 1.28 9.92
C ALA A 40 -3.40 2.65 9.86
N VAL A 41 -3.91 3.14 11.01
CA VAL A 41 -4.54 4.47 11.11
C VAL A 41 -3.55 5.58 10.78
N VAL A 42 -2.37 5.58 11.40
CA VAL A 42 -1.36 6.63 11.16
C VAL A 42 -0.84 6.55 9.72
N TRP A 43 -0.68 5.35 9.17
CA TRP A 43 -0.33 5.16 7.77
C TRP A 43 -1.37 5.79 6.84
N GLU A 44 -2.67 5.58 7.07
CA GLU A 44 -3.75 6.17 6.28
C GLU A 44 -3.76 7.70 6.36
N GLU A 45 -3.60 8.25 7.57
CA GLU A 45 -3.53 9.70 7.77
C GLU A 45 -2.40 10.33 6.97
N VAL A 46 -1.20 9.74 7.00
CA VAL A 46 -0.05 10.22 6.24
C VAL A 46 -0.24 9.98 4.75
N PHE A 47 -0.81 8.85 4.34
CA PHE A 47 -1.09 8.52 2.95
C PHE A 47 -2.05 9.52 2.28
N SER A 48 -3.10 9.93 2.98
CA SER A 48 -4.07 10.88 2.43
C SER A 48 -3.45 12.24 2.15
N LYS A 49 -2.51 12.68 3.00
CA LYS A 49 -1.79 13.97 2.90
C LYS A 49 -0.55 13.92 2.02
N ALA A 50 -0.07 12.74 1.65
CA ALA A 50 1.13 12.55 0.85
C ALA A 50 0.90 12.78 -0.64
N ASP A 51 1.93 13.27 -1.34
CA ASP A 51 1.98 13.30 -2.80
C ASP A 51 2.18 11.92 -3.41
N GLN A 52 1.89 11.78 -4.71
CA GLN A 52 2.03 10.52 -5.46
C GLN A 52 3.33 9.72 -5.21
N PRO A 53 4.55 10.30 -5.31
CA PRO A 53 5.78 9.54 -5.11
C PRO A 53 5.89 8.99 -3.68
N LYS A 54 5.43 9.77 -2.68
CA LYS A 54 5.41 9.34 -1.28
C LYS A 54 4.33 8.26 -1.06
N ARG A 55 3.15 8.39 -1.66
CA ARG A 55 2.11 7.35 -1.62
C ARG A 55 2.64 6.02 -2.14
N LEU A 56 3.40 6.03 -3.24
CA LEU A 56 4.02 4.81 -3.76
C LEU A 56 5.00 4.19 -2.75
N ALA A 57 5.87 4.98 -2.12
CA ALA A 57 6.75 4.50 -1.06
C ALA A 57 5.97 3.91 0.13
N LEU A 58 4.85 4.53 0.51
CA LEU A 58 3.96 4.04 1.56
C LEU A 58 3.27 2.71 1.18
N VAL A 59 2.91 2.51 -0.09
CA VAL A 59 2.40 1.22 -0.60
C VAL A 59 3.47 0.14 -0.49
N TYR A 60 4.71 0.43 -0.86
CA TYR A 60 5.81 -0.52 -0.72
C TYR A 60 6.07 -0.86 0.76
N LEU A 61 6.05 0.14 1.64
CA LEU A 61 6.16 -0.07 3.07
C LEU A 61 5.04 -0.97 3.61
N ALA A 62 3.78 -0.72 3.24
CA ALA A 62 2.66 -1.58 3.65
C ALA A 62 2.87 -3.02 3.17
N SER A 63 3.28 -3.19 1.92
CA SER A 63 3.57 -4.50 1.35
C SER A 63 4.69 -5.22 2.12
N ASP A 64 5.74 -4.50 2.49
CA ASP A 64 6.88 -5.06 3.22
C ASP A 64 6.52 -5.41 4.67
N ILE A 65 5.78 -4.54 5.38
CA ILE A 65 5.25 -4.83 6.72
C ILE A 65 4.39 -6.08 6.71
N ILE A 66 3.46 -6.19 5.75
CA ILE A 66 2.57 -7.34 5.67
C ILE A 66 3.38 -8.60 5.36
N GLN A 67 4.32 -8.54 4.41
CA GLN A 67 5.17 -9.69 4.08
C GLN A 67 6.04 -10.14 5.25
N ASN A 68 6.68 -9.22 5.97
CA ASN A 68 7.55 -9.53 7.11
C ASN A 68 6.75 -9.97 8.35
N SER A 69 5.54 -9.45 8.55
CA SER A 69 4.68 -9.84 9.66
C SER A 69 3.95 -11.15 9.44
N ARG A 70 3.74 -11.61 8.20
CA ARG A 70 3.05 -12.88 7.88
C ARG A 70 3.62 -14.10 8.62
N ARG A 71 4.92 -14.13 8.91
CA ARG A 71 5.54 -15.20 9.70
C ARG A 71 5.12 -15.20 11.18
N LYS A 72 4.71 -14.04 11.70
CA LYS A 72 4.34 -13.82 13.11
C LYS A 72 2.82 -13.81 13.33
N GLY A 73 2.03 -13.36 12.35
CA GLY A 73 0.57 -13.37 12.43
C GLY A 73 -0.14 -12.48 11.39
N PRO A 74 -1.47 -12.57 11.29
CA PRO A 74 -2.28 -11.84 10.30
C PRO A 74 -2.75 -10.45 10.77
N GLU A 75 -2.30 -9.98 11.93
CA GLU A 75 -2.75 -8.74 12.57
C GLU A 75 -2.62 -7.53 11.61
N PHE A 76 -1.42 -7.33 11.05
CA PHE A 76 -1.20 -6.24 10.10
C PHE A 76 -2.02 -6.42 8.81
N ALA A 77 -2.09 -7.63 8.26
CA ALA A 77 -2.89 -7.86 7.05
C ALA A 77 -4.36 -7.48 7.30
N SER A 78 -4.93 -7.87 8.45
CA SER A 78 -6.32 -7.56 8.79
C SER A 78 -6.58 -6.06 8.96
N GLU A 79 -5.66 -5.33 9.58
CA GLU A 79 -5.81 -3.88 9.78
C GLU A 79 -5.56 -3.10 8.48
N PHE A 80 -4.53 -3.46 7.71
CA PHE A 80 -4.26 -2.82 6.42
C PHE A 80 -5.38 -3.07 5.41
N LEU A 81 -6.08 -4.22 5.46
CA LEU A 81 -7.22 -4.48 4.59
C LEU A 81 -8.37 -3.49 4.78
N LYS A 82 -8.53 -2.92 5.98
CA LYS A 82 -9.61 -1.95 6.27
C LYS A 82 -9.37 -0.60 5.61
N VAL A 83 -8.09 -0.21 5.42
CA VAL A 83 -7.71 1.13 4.93
C VAL A 83 -7.12 1.10 3.51
N ALA A 84 -6.41 0.05 3.13
CA ALA A 84 -5.67 -0.03 1.89
C ALA A 84 -6.58 0.03 0.64
N PRO A 85 -7.72 -0.69 0.56
CA PRO A 85 -8.55 -0.64 -0.65
C PRO A 85 -9.03 0.77 -0.98
N ARG A 86 -9.54 1.49 0.03
CA ARG A 86 -9.99 2.88 -0.13
C ARG A 86 -8.84 3.80 -0.53
N ALA A 87 -7.71 3.72 0.18
CA ALA A 87 -6.53 4.54 -0.09
C ALA A 87 -5.96 4.30 -1.51
N LEU A 88 -5.86 3.03 -1.92
CA LEU A 88 -5.36 2.63 -3.23
C LEU A 88 -6.31 3.07 -4.36
N ARG A 89 -7.63 2.97 -4.17
CA ARG A 89 -8.62 3.49 -5.14
C ARG A 89 -8.42 4.99 -5.39
N HIS A 90 -8.30 5.77 -4.33
CA HIS A 90 -8.05 7.22 -4.44
C HIS A 90 -6.69 7.55 -5.07
N MET A 91 -5.67 6.74 -4.80
CA MET A 91 -4.36 6.90 -5.43
C MET A 91 -4.43 6.58 -6.92
N LEU A 92 -5.00 5.44 -7.31
CA LEU A 92 -5.11 5.00 -8.71
C LEU A 92 -5.91 5.99 -9.56
N ALA A 93 -6.98 6.57 -9.01
CA ALA A 93 -7.78 7.59 -9.70
C ALA A 93 -7.02 8.89 -10.01
N ARG A 94 -5.90 9.15 -9.32
CA ARG A 94 -5.06 10.36 -9.50
C ARG A 94 -3.65 10.03 -9.98
N ALA A 95 -3.35 8.75 -10.20
CA ALA A 95 -2.03 8.28 -10.55
C ALA A 95 -1.76 8.42 -12.05
N ASP A 96 -0.50 8.69 -12.41
CA ASP A 96 -0.07 8.55 -13.80
C ASP A 96 0.01 7.06 -14.19
N ALA A 97 0.05 6.77 -15.48
CA ALA A 97 0.04 5.39 -15.98
C ALA A 97 1.20 4.53 -15.42
N ALA A 98 2.39 5.12 -15.23
CA ALA A 98 3.54 4.40 -14.70
C ALA A 98 3.37 4.08 -13.22
N THR A 99 2.94 5.05 -12.41
CA THR A 99 2.65 4.85 -10.99
C THR A 99 1.49 3.87 -10.78
N ALA A 100 0.41 4.00 -11.55
CA ALA A 100 -0.72 3.08 -11.52
C ALA A 100 -0.29 1.64 -11.86
N GLY A 101 0.57 1.45 -12.88
CA GLY A 101 1.12 0.14 -13.23
C GLY A 101 1.90 -0.51 -12.07
N ARG A 102 2.71 0.26 -11.34
CA ARG A 102 3.45 -0.22 -10.16
C ARG A 102 2.52 -0.62 -9.03
N VAL A 103 1.52 0.20 -8.72
CA VAL A 103 0.52 -0.08 -7.68
C VAL A 103 -0.29 -1.33 -8.02
N ARG A 104 -0.74 -1.47 -9.28
CA ARG A 104 -1.45 -2.69 -9.74
C ARG A 104 -0.61 -3.94 -9.57
N ARG A 105 0.70 -3.87 -9.84
CA ARG A 105 1.60 -5.00 -9.62
C ARG A 105 1.63 -5.40 -8.14
N VAL A 106 1.68 -4.44 -7.22
CA VAL A 106 1.62 -4.73 -5.76
C VAL A 106 0.29 -5.37 -5.38
N ILE A 107 -0.84 -4.85 -5.86
CA ILE A 107 -2.17 -5.42 -5.61
C ILE A 107 -2.27 -6.85 -6.16
N GLY A 108 -1.75 -7.09 -7.36
CA GLY A 108 -1.69 -8.42 -7.98
C GLY A 108 -0.89 -9.41 -7.14
N VAL A 109 0.26 -8.99 -6.58
CA VAL A 109 1.04 -9.82 -5.65
C VAL A 109 0.27 -10.11 -4.36
N TRP A 110 -0.46 -9.14 -3.82
CA TRP A 110 -1.30 -9.36 -2.63
C TRP A 110 -2.43 -10.36 -2.89
N ARG A 111 -3.06 -10.29 -4.07
CA ARG A 111 -4.09 -11.23 -4.53
C ARG A 111 -3.51 -12.64 -4.69
N ASP A 112 -2.44 -12.79 -5.46
CA ASP A 112 -1.81 -14.07 -5.77
C ASP A 112 -1.35 -14.80 -4.51
N ARG A 113 -0.71 -14.07 -3.59
CA ARG A 113 -0.20 -14.62 -2.32
C ARG A 113 -1.27 -14.78 -1.24
N LYS A 114 -2.55 -14.51 -1.56
CA LYS A 114 -3.69 -14.51 -0.64
C LYS A 114 -3.39 -13.76 0.65
N VAL A 115 -2.72 -12.60 0.53
CA VAL A 115 -2.22 -11.80 1.66
C VAL A 115 -3.32 -11.45 2.65
N PHE A 116 -4.51 -11.17 2.13
CA PHE A 116 -5.69 -10.81 2.91
C PHE A 116 -6.76 -11.92 2.95
N GLY A 117 -6.42 -13.12 2.51
CA GLY A 117 -7.35 -14.24 2.39
C GLY A 117 -8.36 -14.09 1.24
N SER A 118 -9.24 -15.10 1.12
CA SER A 118 -10.16 -15.23 -0.01
C SER A 118 -11.26 -14.15 -0.03
N ALA A 119 -11.73 -13.71 1.13
CA ALA A 119 -12.81 -12.72 1.25
C ALA A 119 -12.38 -11.33 0.75
N ALA A 120 -11.12 -10.97 0.98
CA ALA A 120 -10.53 -9.73 0.48
C ALA A 120 -10.24 -9.76 -1.02
N GLY A 121 -10.15 -10.96 -1.61
CA GLY A 121 -9.82 -11.15 -3.02
C GLY A 121 -10.73 -10.34 -3.94
N ARG A 122 -12.05 -10.30 -3.66
CA ARG A 122 -13.02 -9.51 -4.45
C ARG A 122 -12.75 -8.00 -4.39
N ALA A 123 -12.41 -7.46 -3.21
CA ALA A 123 -12.11 -6.04 -3.09
C ALA A 123 -10.83 -5.64 -3.84
N LEU A 124 -9.81 -6.51 -3.84
CA LEU A 124 -8.60 -6.31 -4.63
C LEU A 124 -8.87 -6.47 -6.14
N ASP A 125 -9.75 -7.39 -6.51
CA ASP A 125 -10.17 -7.61 -7.90
C ASP A 125 -10.87 -6.38 -8.48
N GLU A 126 -11.82 -5.82 -7.71
CA GLU A 126 -12.52 -4.60 -8.07
C GLU A 126 -11.55 -3.42 -8.25
N LEU A 127 -10.51 -3.31 -7.42
CA LEU A 127 -9.47 -2.27 -7.62
C LEU A 127 -8.65 -2.44 -8.89
N LEU A 128 -8.44 -3.69 -9.31
CA LEU A 128 -7.74 -4.00 -10.56
C LEU A 128 -8.64 -3.73 -11.77
N ASP A 129 -9.95 -3.99 -11.65
CA ASP A 129 -10.96 -3.86 -12.71
C ASP A 129 -11.43 -2.41 -12.93
N ASP A 130 -11.76 -1.68 -11.86
CA ASP A 130 -12.23 -0.28 -11.89
C ASP A 130 -11.19 0.65 -12.54
N ALA A 131 -9.91 0.32 -12.36
CA ALA A 131 -8.81 1.03 -12.99
C ALA A 131 -8.58 0.61 -14.46
N ALA A 132 -8.96 -0.61 -14.85
CA ALA A 132 -8.93 -1.07 -16.24
C ALA A 132 -10.06 -0.41 -17.07
N GLY A 133 -11.21 -0.15 -16.46
CA GLY A 133 -12.31 0.62 -17.07
C GLY A 133 -11.92 2.04 -17.49
N LEU A 134 -11.02 2.70 -16.75
CA LEU A 134 -10.46 4.01 -17.13
C LEU A 134 -9.41 3.93 -18.25
N ALA A 135 -8.74 2.78 -18.43
CA ALA A 135 -7.78 2.58 -19.51
C ALA A 135 -8.46 2.27 -20.86
N VAL A 136 -9.69 1.72 -20.83
CA VAL A 136 -10.47 1.45 -22.05
C VAL A 136 -11.05 2.73 -22.68
N LEU A 137 -11.15 3.81 -21.91
CA LEU A 137 -11.63 5.13 -22.35
C LEU A 137 -10.51 6.06 -22.84
N ALA A 138 -9.25 5.65 -22.78
CA ALA A 138 -8.16 6.41 -23.40
C ALA A 138 -8.08 6.04 -24.89
N PRO A 139 -8.29 6.98 -25.84
CA PRO A 139 -8.11 6.69 -27.25
C PRO A 139 -6.67 6.20 -27.47
N ARG A 140 -6.55 5.02 -28.09
CA ARG A 140 -5.27 4.48 -28.55
C ARG A 140 -4.61 5.54 -29.44
N LEU A 141 -3.60 6.23 -28.91
CA LEU A 141 -2.75 7.10 -29.71
C LEU A 141 -2.07 6.23 -30.79
N PRO A 142 -2.15 6.62 -32.07
CA PRO A 142 -1.50 5.89 -33.14
C PRO A 142 0.01 5.93 -32.91
N MET A 143 0.61 4.75 -32.89
CA MET A 143 2.05 4.54 -32.94
C MET A 143 2.52 5.11 -34.28
N GLN A 144 3.19 6.26 -34.25
CA GLN A 144 3.81 6.85 -35.43
C GLN A 144 5.02 5.99 -35.85
N GLU A 145 5.20 5.94 -37.16
CA GLU A 145 5.96 5.01 -37.99
C GLU A 145 7.46 4.89 -37.69
#